data_AF-A0A7L9UAE2-F1
#
_entry.id   AF-A0A7L9UAE2-F1
#
_cell.length_a   1.000
_cell.length_b   1.000
_cell.length_c   1.000
_cell.angle_alpha   90.00
_cell.angle_beta   90.00
_cell.angle_gamma   90.00
#
_symmetry.space_group_name_H-M   'P 1'
#
loop_
_entity.id
_entity.type
_entity.pdbx_description
1 polymer ?
#
loop_
_entity_poly.entity_id
_entity_poly.type
_entity_poly.pdbx_seq_one_letter_code
_entity_poly.pdbx_strand_id
1 'polypeptide(L)'
;MSLVALASSVQAAPPAPLATHPILGIWRLALPELHCVETYRFRGDGTTLVTSKEEVSESEYRIPDKPSVKGFYKLEDRIVKDNGKKDCSGEIMKVGTQATNFVRFHPSGALFLMCSDETMETCIGPFERVEGEEA
;
A
#
# COMPACT_ATOMS: atom_id res chain seq x y z
N MET A 1 -13.37 40.86 -23.44
CA MET A 1 -13.28 40.22 -22.12
C MET A 1 -13.69 38.77 -22.29
N SER A 2 -12.74 37.84 -22.37
CA SER A 2 -13.05 36.41 -22.46
C SER A 2 -12.96 35.80 -21.07
N LEU A 3 -14.09 35.30 -20.56
CA LEU A 3 -14.09 34.43 -19.38
C LEU A 3 -13.58 33.04 -19.80
N VAL A 4 -12.49 32.59 -19.19
CA VAL A 4 -12.05 31.20 -19.26
C VAL A 4 -12.66 30.48 -18.07
N ALA A 5 -13.57 29.54 -18.33
CA ALA A 5 -14.13 28.66 -17.32
C ALA A 5 -13.10 27.60 -16.94
N LEU A 6 -12.71 27.54 -15.66
CA LEU A 6 -11.88 26.49 -15.09
C LEU A 6 -12.75 25.25 -14.88
N ALA A 7 -12.62 24.24 -15.74
CA ALA A 7 -13.20 22.93 -15.51
C ALA A 7 -12.39 22.22 -14.41
N SER A 8 -12.98 22.04 -13.23
CA SER A 8 -12.42 21.17 -12.19
C SER A 8 -12.56 19.72 -12.63
N SER A 9 -11.45 19.06 -12.96
CA SER A 9 -11.40 17.62 -13.18
C SER A 9 -11.72 16.92 -11.86
N VAL A 10 -12.92 16.34 -11.75
CA VAL A 10 -13.25 15.42 -10.66
C VAL A 10 -12.42 14.16 -10.91
N GLN A 11 -11.30 14.02 -10.20
CA GLN A 11 -10.50 12.80 -10.25
C GLN A 11 -11.37 11.69 -9.64
N ALA A 12 -11.85 10.77 -10.48
CA ALA A 12 -12.56 9.60 -10.00
C ALA A 12 -11.66 8.81 -9.04
N ALA A 13 -12.27 8.31 -7.95
CA ALA A 13 -11.57 7.44 -7.02
C ALA A 13 -10.90 6.29 -7.79
N PRO A 14 -9.71 5.85 -7.37
CA PRO A 14 -9.11 4.61 -7.86
C PRO A 14 -10.14 3.48 -7.96
N PRO A 15 -10.15 2.70 -9.06
CA PRO A 15 -10.96 1.50 -9.09
C PRO A 15 -10.48 0.56 -7.98
N ALA A 16 -11.42 0.10 -7.16
CA ALA A 16 -11.19 -0.93 -6.17
C ALA A 16 -10.65 -2.21 -6.84
N PRO A 17 -9.73 -2.95 -6.18
CA PRO A 17 -9.33 -4.26 -6.69
C PRO A 17 -10.50 -5.24 -6.63
N LEU A 18 -10.44 -6.32 -7.43
CA LEU A 18 -11.39 -7.41 -7.31
C LEU A 18 -11.44 -7.96 -5.88
N ALA A 19 -12.63 -8.35 -5.41
CA ALA A 19 -12.83 -8.92 -4.07
C ALA A 19 -11.99 -10.18 -3.78
N THR A 20 -11.51 -10.85 -4.83
CA THR A 20 -10.64 -12.03 -4.75
C THR A 20 -9.16 -11.69 -4.92
N HIS A 21 -8.78 -10.41 -4.97
CA HIS A 21 -7.39 -10.02 -5.18
C HIS A 21 -6.53 -10.45 -3.98
N PRO A 22 -5.36 -11.08 -4.20
CA PRO A 22 -4.52 -11.57 -3.10
C PRO A 22 -3.99 -10.51 -2.14
N ILE A 23 -4.11 -9.22 -2.44
CA ILE A 23 -3.58 -8.13 -1.60
C ILE A 23 -4.50 -7.84 -0.42
N LEU A 24 -5.79 -8.13 -0.58
CA LEU A 24 -6.80 -7.80 0.42
C LEU A 24 -6.54 -8.54 1.73
N GLY A 25 -6.83 -7.87 2.83
CA GLY A 25 -6.62 -8.39 4.18
C GLY A 25 -5.59 -7.59 4.98
N ILE A 26 -5.15 -8.19 6.09
CA ILE A 26 -4.19 -7.59 7.01
C ILE A 26 -2.85 -8.30 6.87
N TRP A 27 -1.79 -7.50 6.83
CA TRP A 27 -0.42 -7.94 6.64
C TRP A 27 0.48 -7.30 7.67
N ARG A 28 1.45 -8.07 8.14
CA ARG A 28 2.41 -7.64 9.12
C ARG A 28 3.81 -7.69 8.53
N LEU A 29 4.56 -6.61 8.69
CA LEU A 29 5.97 -6.53 8.35
C LEU A 29 6.77 -6.40 9.64
N ALA A 30 7.63 -7.37 9.91
CA ALA A 30 8.62 -7.23 10.98
C ALA A 30 9.87 -6.52 10.45
N LEU A 31 10.36 -5.53 11.20
CA LEU A 31 11.60 -4.79 10.94
C LEU A 31 12.56 -5.00 12.12
N PRO A 32 13.28 -6.14 12.18
CA PRO A 32 14.08 -6.51 13.35
C PRO A 32 15.17 -5.49 13.69
N GLU A 33 15.85 -4.96 12.67
CA GLU A 33 16.91 -3.96 12.84
C GLU A 33 16.40 -2.68 13.53
N LEU A 34 15.13 -2.34 13.30
CA LEU A 34 14.47 -1.19 13.90
C LEU A 34 13.68 -1.55 15.17
N HIS A 35 13.69 -2.83 15.58
CA HIS A 35 12.88 -3.36 16.68
C HIS A 35 11.40 -2.96 16.56
N CYS A 36 10.89 -2.97 15.33
CA CYS A 36 9.59 -2.42 14.99
C CYS A 36 8.76 -3.40 14.17
N VAL A 37 7.46 -3.17 14.15
CA VAL A 37 6.49 -3.94 13.38
C VAL A 37 5.53 -2.96 12.75
N GLU A 38 5.27 -3.15 11.46
CA GLU A 38 4.25 -2.42 10.74
C GLU A 38 3.08 -3.34 10.42
N THR A 39 1.86 -2.79 10.44
CA THR A 39 0.64 -3.49 10.05
C THR A 39 -0.04 -2.73 8.93
N TYR A 40 -0.35 -3.43 7.86
CA TYR A 40 -1.00 -2.91 6.66
C TYR A 40 -2.34 -3.61 6.48
N ARG A 41 -3.42 -2.85 6.45
CA ARG A 41 -4.75 -3.35 6.07
C ARG A 41 -5.11 -2.83 4.69
N PHE A 42 -5.13 -3.70 3.69
CA PHE A 42 -5.62 -3.40 2.36
C PHE A 42 -7.11 -3.72 2.27
N ARG A 43 -7.93 -2.68 2.07
CA ARG A 43 -9.39 -2.81 2.01
C ARG A 43 -9.88 -2.91 0.57
N GLY A 44 -11.04 -3.54 0.41
CA GLY A 44 -11.71 -3.72 -0.89
C GLY A 44 -12.26 -2.43 -1.50
N ASP A 45 -12.21 -1.30 -0.81
CA ASP A 45 -12.61 0.01 -1.33
C ASP A 45 -11.46 0.81 -1.97
N GLY A 46 -10.27 0.19 -2.07
CA GLY A 46 -9.07 0.86 -2.60
C GLY A 46 -8.37 1.75 -1.57
N THR A 47 -8.61 1.57 -0.28
CA THR A 47 -7.87 2.26 0.80
C THR A 47 -6.97 1.32 1.61
N THR A 48 -5.86 1.85 2.10
CA THR A 48 -5.05 1.19 3.12
C THR A 48 -5.18 1.89 4.47
N LEU A 49 -4.96 1.14 5.54
CA LEU A 49 -4.62 1.68 6.85
C LEU A 49 -3.30 1.06 7.28
N VAL A 50 -2.34 1.92 7.59
CA VAL A 50 -1.01 1.52 8.04
C VAL A 50 -0.83 1.98 9.47
N THR A 51 -0.29 1.09 10.29
CA THR A 51 0.21 1.44 11.62
C THR A 51 1.69 1.07 11.66
N SER A 52 2.54 2.06 11.85
CA SER A 52 3.99 1.93 11.93
C SER A 52 4.48 2.66 13.17
N LYS A 53 4.81 1.91 14.23
CA LYS A 53 5.11 2.48 15.55
C LYS A 53 3.99 3.38 16.09
N GLU A 54 4.20 4.71 16.11
CA GLU A 54 3.20 5.70 16.56
C GLU A 54 2.41 6.29 15.39
N GLU A 55 2.90 6.13 14.16
CA GLU A 55 2.22 6.55 12.93
C GLU A 55 0.94 5.73 12.73
N VAL A 56 -0.12 6.43 12.36
CA VAL A 56 -1.33 5.87 11.79
C VAL A 56 -1.68 6.68 10.55
N SER A 57 -1.60 6.03 9.39
CA SER A 57 -1.86 6.66 8.09
C SER A 57 -2.89 5.89 7.28
N GLU A 58 -3.64 6.63 6.46
CA GLU A 58 -4.54 6.07 5.46
C GLU A 58 -4.08 6.53 4.07
N SER A 59 -4.06 5.61 3.12
CA SER A 59 -3.78 5.91 1.72
C SER A 59 -4.91 5.45 0.82
N GLU A 60 -5.05 6.08 -0.33
CA GLU A 60 -5.73 5.50 -1.48
C GLU A 60 -4.70 4.71 -2.29
N TYR A 61 -5.06 3.55 -2.83
CA TYR A 61 -4.16 2.73 -3.64
C TYR A 61 -4.79 2.23 -4.94
N ARG A 62 -3.93 1.91 -5.91
CA ARG A 62 -4.24 1.24 -7.17
C ARG A 62 -3.37 0.02 -7.33
N ILE A 63 -3.98 -1.09 -7.72
CA ILE A 63 -3.30 -2.32 -8.05
C ILE A 63 -4.08 -3.05 -9.16
N PRO A 64 -3.44 -3.48 -10.26
CA PRO A 64 -4.11 -4.25 -11.30
C PRO A 64 -4.56 -5.62 -10.80
N ASP A 65 -5.68 -6.14 -11.28
CA ASP A 65 -6.19 -7.46 -10.89
C ASP A 65 -5.28 -8.65 -11.28
N LYS A 66 -4.39 -8.42 -12.25
CA LYS A 66 -3.46 -9.43 -12.77
C LYS A 66 -2.02 -8.92 -12.67
N PRO A 67 -1.05 -9.81 -12.40
CA PRO A 67 0.33 -9.43 -12.39
C PRO A 67 0.84 -9.15 -13.81
N SER A 68 2.00 -8.51 -13.89
CA SER A 68 2.82 -8.43 -15.09
C SER A 68 3.25 -9.83 -15.54
N VAL A 69 3.82 -9.92 -16.75
CA VAL A 69 4.41 -11.16 -17.28
C VAL A 69 5.54 -11.72 -16.40
N LYS A 70 6.15 -10.88 -15.55
CA LYS A 70 7.18 -11.28 -14.59
C LYS A 70 6.59 -11.72 -13.24
N GLY A 71 5.26 -11.63 -13.07
CA GLY A 71 4.56 -12.04 -11.86
C GLY A 71 4.47 -10.97 -10.77
N PHE A 72 4.69 -9.69 -11.10
CA PHE A 72 4.61 -8.57 -10.15
C PHE A 72 3.32 -7.78 -10.33
N TYR A 73 2.79 -7.26 -9.24
CA TYR A 73 1.69 -6.30 -9.24
C TYR A 73 2.25 -4.90 -8.99
N LYS A 74 1.99 -3.95 -9.89
CA LYS A 74 2.33 -2.55 -9.63
C LYS A 74 1.33 -1.98 -8.63
N LEU A 75 1.80 -1.63 -7.44
CA LEU A 75 1.03 -0.99 -6.38
C LEU A 75 1.43 0.49 -6.32
N GLU A 76 0.48 1.36 -6.58
CA GLU A 76 0.63 2.80 -6.44
C GLU A 76 -0.24 3.25 -5.27
N ASP A 77 0.30 4.04 -4.35
CA ASP A 77 -0.47 4.61 -3.25
C ASP A 77 -0.24 6.11 -3.09
N ARG A 78 -1.17 6.76 -2.39
CA ARG A 78 -1.08 8.16 -2.00
C ARG A 78 -1.68 8.34 -0.62
N ILE A 79 -0.89 8.89 0.30
CA ILE A 79 -1.33 9.18 1.67
C ILE A 79 -2.42 10.26 1.64
N VAL A 80 -3.58 9.96 2.22
CA VAL A 80 -4.72 10.87 2.34
C VAL A 80 -4.94 11.37 3.76
N LYS A 81 -4.51 10.60 4.77
CA LYS A 81 -4.53 11.01 6.18
C LYS A 81 -3.29 10.48 6.89
N ASP A 82 -2.81 11.25 7.86
CA ASP A 82 -1.70 10.90 8.72
C ASP A 82 -1.90 11.56 10.09
N ASN A 83 -1.48 10.91 11.17
CA ASN A 83 -1.64 11.42 12.55
C ASN A 83 -0.47 12.32 13.01
N GLY A 84 0.50 12.59 12.15
CA GLY A 84 1.67 13.45 12.38
C GLY A 84 2.70 12.83 13.32
N LYS A 85 2.70 11.51 13.50
CA LYS A 85 3.62 10.78 14.37
C LYS A 85 4.70 10.08 13.55
N LYS A 86 5.72 9.61 14.26
CA LYS A 86 6.87 8.96 13.64
C LYS A 86 6.56 7.50 13.32
N ASP A 87 6.94 7.10 12.13
CA ASP A 87 6.96 5.71 11.67
C ASP A 87 8.07 4.90 12.36
N CYS A 88 8.23 3.64 11.98
CA CYS A 88 9.31 2.76 12.42
C CYS A 88 10.71 3.30 12.09
N SER A 89 10.86 4.05 11.00
CA SER A 89 12.13 4.65 10.56
C SER A 89 12.45 5.97 11.28
N GLY A 90 11.49 6.54 12.00
CA GLY A 90 11.60 7.81 12.72
C GLY A 90 11.13 9.03 11.93
N GLU A 91 10.57 8.80 10.74
CA GLU A 91 10.10 9.82 9.80
C GLU A 91 8.62 10.15 10.03
N ILE A 92 8.22 11.37 9.68
CA ILE A 92 6.81 11.79 9.68
C ILE A 92 6.34 11.87 8.24
N MET A 93 5.37 11.02 7.89
CA MET A 93 4.83 10.96 6.56
C MET A 93 3.95 12.17 6.25
N LYS A 94 4.04 12.67 5.01
CA LYS A 94 3.26 13.83 4.56
C LYS A 94 2.03 13.37 3.79
N VAL A 95 0.89 13.97 4.10
CA VAL A 95 -0.32 13.82 3.26
C VAL A 95 0.01 14.29 1.84
N GLY A 96 -0.37 13.47 0.85
CA GLY A 96 -0.06 13.67 -0.57
C GLY A 96 1.23 13.00 -1.04
N THR A 97 2.06 12.45 -0.14
CA THR A 97 3.17 11.58 -0.54
C THR A 97 2.63 10.40 -1.34
N GLN A 98 3.33 10.07 -2.43
CA GLN A 98 3.01 8.95 -3.30
C GLN A 98 4.14 7.93 -3.27
N ALA A 99 3.80 6.65 -3.25
CA ALA A 99 4.75 5.57 -3.46
C ALA A 99 4.34 4.70 -4.65
N THR A 100 5.34 4.09 -5.28
CA THR A 100 5.14 3.04 -6.27
C THR A 100 6.03 1.88 -5.89
N ASN A 101 5.41 0.73 -5.69
CA ASN A 101 6.06 -0.51 -5.32
C ASN A 101 5.59 -1.65 -6.22
N PHE A 102 6.36 -2.72 -6.28
CA PHE A 102 6.06 -3.90 -7.07
C PHE A 102 5.90 -5.10 -6.14
N VAL A 103 4.67 -5.56 -5.98
CA VAL A 103 4.31 -6.64 -5.06
C VAL A 103 4.46 -7.99 -5.75
N ARG A 104 5.13 -8.92 -5.08
CA ARG A 104 5.21 -10.32 -5.51
C ARG A 104 4.73 -11.24 -4.42
N PHE A 105 3.62 -11.93 -4.68
CA PHE A 105 3.07 -12.92 -3.76
C PHE A 105 3.85 -14.23 -3.83
N HIS A 106 4.09 -14.84 -2.68
CA HIS A 106 4.53 -16.22 -2.60
C HIS A 106 3.36 -17.15 -2.98
N PRO A 107 3.61 -18.31 -3.63
CA PRO A 107 2.55 -19.25 -4.02
C PRO A 107 1.66 -19.76 -2.87
N SER A 108 2.12 -19.67 -1.62
CA SER A 108 1.28 -20.02 -0.45
C SER A 108 0.12 -19.06 -0.20
N GLY A 109 0.15 -17.85 -0.78
CA GLY A 109 -0.86 -16.81 -0.54
C GLY A 109 -0.77 -16.12 0.84
N ALA A 110 0.12 -16.59 1.71
CA ALA A 110 0.32 -16.09 3.06
C ALA A 110 1.48 -15.09 3.18
N LEU A 111 2.28 -14.92 2.13
CA LEU A 111 3.45 -14.03 2.12
C LEU A 111 3.49 -13.18 0.86
N PHE A 112 4.00 -11.96 0.96
CA PHE A 112 4.48 -11.21 -0.20
C PHE A 112 5.75 -10.41 0.09
N LEU A 113 6.42 -10.01 -0.98
CA LEU A 113 7.52 -9.05 -0.98
C LEU A 113 7.10 -7.79 -1.74
N MET A 114 7.60 -6.64 -1.30
CA MET A 114 7.36 -5.35 -1.94
C MET A 114 8.70 -4.83 -2.45
N CYS A 115 8.84 -4.59 -3.74
CA CYS A 115 10.11 -4.27 -4.39
C CYS A 115 10.08 -2.89 -5.06
N SER A 116 11.25 -2.29 -5.29
CA SER A 116 11.37 -1.02 -6.02
C SER A 116 11.06 -1.15 -7.52
N ASP A 117 11.23 -2.35 -8.07
CA ASP A 117 10.97 -2.71 -9.46
C ASP A 117 10.66 -4.22 -9.61
N GLU A 118 10.55 -4.70 -10.84
CA GLU A 118 10.24 -6.10 -11.17
C GLU A 118 11.49 -7.01 -11.28
N THR A 119 12.55 -6.77 -10.49
CA THR A 119 13.82 -7.53 -10.56
C THR A 119 14.15 -8.37 -9.32
N MET A 120 13.41 -8.23 -8.22
CA MET A 120 13.71 -8.83 -6.91
C MET A 120 15.01 -8.35 -6.23
N GLU A 121 15.75 -7.39 -6.81
CA GLU A 121 17.06 -6.98 -6.28
C GLU A 121 16.94 -6.12 -5.01
N THR A 122 15.93 -5.26 -4.97
CA THR A 122 15.68 -4.36 -3.83
C THR A 122 14.24 -4.53 -3.37
N CYS A 123 14.04 -5.31 -2.30
CA CYS A 123 12.73 -5.60 -1.74
C CYS A 123 12.72 -5.50 -0.22
N ILE A 124 11.55 -5.21 0.32
CA ILE A 124 11.22 -5.25 1.74
C ILE A 124 10.19 -6.35 2.00
N GLY A 125 10.36 -7.05 3.12
CA GLY A 125 9.50 -8.15 3.56
C GLY A 125 10.27 -9.31 4.19
N PRO A 126 9.62 -10.47 4.37
CA PRO A 126 8.26 -10.76 3.93
C PRO A 126 7.20 -9.99 4.72
N PHE A 127 6.12 -9.64 4.04
CA PHE A 127 4.85 -9.31 4.66
C PHE A 127 4.10 -10.61 4.90
N GLU A 128 3.69 -10.84 6.14
CA GLU A 128 2.98 -12.05 6.56
C GLU A 128 1.50 -11.75 6.75
N ARG A 129 0.63 -12.60 6.21
CA ARG A 129 -0.81 -12.45 6.38
C ARG A 129 -1.18 -12.69 7.84
N VAL A 130 -1.99 -11.80 8.40
CA VAL A 130 -2.58 -11.98 9.73
C VAL A 130 -3.90 -12.75 9.54
N GLU A 131 -3.95 -13.99 10.02
CA GLU A 131 -5.16 -14.81 9.99
C GLU A 131 -6.14 -14.39 11.10
N GLY A 132 -7.45 -14.49 10.84
CA GLY A 132 -8.50 -14.34 11.87
C GLY A 132 -8.96 -12.89 12.16
N GLU A 133 -8.37 -11.88 11.53
CA GLU A 133 -8.77 -10.46 11.65
C GLU A 133 -9.32 -9.90 10.32
N GLU A 134 -9.91 -10.75 9.48
CA GLU A 134 -10.60 -10.35 8.27
C GLU A 134 -11.97 -9.77 8.62
N ALA A 135 -12.02 -8.44 8.76
CA ALA A 135 -13.28 -7.69 8.86
C ALA A 135 -13.52 -6.85 7.59
#